data_AF-A0A540K5W4-F1
#
_entry.id   AF-A0A540K5W4-F1
#
_cell.length_a   1.000
_cell.length_b   1.000
_cell.length_c   1.000
_cell.angle_alpha   90.00
_cell.angle_beta   90.00
_cell.angle_gamma   90.00
#
_symmetry.space_group_name_H-M   'P 1'
#
loop_
_entity.id
_entity.type
_entity.pdbx_description
1 polymer ?
#
loop_
_entity_poly.entity_id
_entity_poly.type
_entity_poly.pdbx_seq_one_letter_code
_entity_poly.pdbx_strand_id
1 'polypeptide(L)'
;MDRISLVFKAVSSNCVSTRTIDVGTKDVCLSALLARERARAEFQDWEKKEEEFHFDQSKVRSEIRLREGRIKPIDVLSKHLSGSDDFEIEIDEPYMVFMGLTVKEMEELRDDIKMHLDLDRATETHVKYWEVLFSFFSF
;
A
#
# COMPACT_ATOMS: atom_id res chain seq x y z
N MET A 1 28.35 -9.26 22.31
CA MET A 1 29.31 -10.08 21.53
C MET A 1 28.48 -11.20 20.94
N ASP A 2 27.93 -10.95 19.75
CA ASP A 2 26.73 -11.64 19.31
C ASP A 2 27.07 -12.66 18.21
N ARG A 3 26.47 -13.84 18.32
CA ARG A 3 26.70 -15.04 17.48
C ARG A 3 26.50 -14.82 15.97
N ILE A 4 25.94 -13.68 15.56
CA ILE A 4 25.75 -13.28 14.16
C ILE A 4 27.09 -12.93 13.49
N SER A 5 28.08 -12.44 14.25
CA SER A 5 29.40 -12.07 13.68
C SER A 5 30.25 -13.27 13.23
N LEU A 6 29.99 -14.49 13.72
CA LEU A 6 30.85 -15.65 13.40
C LEU A 6 30.56 -16.26 12.03
N VAL A 7 29.33 -16.14 11.53
CA VAL A 7 28.97 -16.69 10.20
C VAL A 7 29.62 -15.89 9.08
N PHE A 8 29.83 -14.58 9.27
CA PHE A 8 30.44 -13.70 8.26
C PHE A 8 31.96 -13.92 8.11
N LYS A 9 32.66 -14.38 9.16
CA LYS A 9 34.09 -14.73 9.09
C LYS A 9 34.35 -16.14 8.55
N ALA A 10 33.37 -17.04 8.58
CA ALA A 10 33.53 -18.41 8.08
C ALA A 10 33.52 -18.49 6.54
N VAL A 11 32.95 -17.50 5.84
CA VAL A 11 32.92 -17.48 4.37
C VAL A 11 34.17 -16.82 3.76
N SER A 12 34.95 -16.08 4.54
CA SER A 12 36.11 -15.33 4.04
C SER A 12 37.46 -16.07 4.12
N SER A 13 37.56 -17.22 4.81
CA SER A 13 38.87 -17.83 5.12
C SER A 13 39.18 -19.14 4.38
N ASN A 14 38.28 -19.66 3.53
CA ASN A 14 38.53 -20.89 2.74
C ASN A 14 38.71 -20.66 1.24
N CYS A 15 38.89 -19.41 0.79
CA CYS A 15 39.22 -19.09 -0.59
C CYS A 15 40.73 -18.85 -0.78
N VAL A 16 41.56 -19.79 -0.35
CA VAL A 16 42.96 -19.88 -0.82
C VAL A 16 43.29 -21.34 -1.12
N SER A 17 42.81 -21.84 -2.25
CA SER A 17 43.50 -22.85 -3.09
C SER A 17 42.57 -23.38 -4.17
N THR A 18 42.39 -22.64 -5.26
CA THR A 18 42.12 -23.22 -6.58
C THR A 18 42.55 -22.23 -7.64
N ARG A 19 43.76 -22.47 -8.15
CA ARG A 19 44.29 -21.85 -9.36
C ARG A 19 43.55 -22.47 -10.55
N THR A 20 42.31 -22.04 -10.77
CA THR A 20 41.42 -22.15 -11.95
C THR A 20 40.00 -21.97 -11.42
N ILE A 21 39.48 -20.73 -11.42
CA ILE A 21 38.02 -20.59 -11.31
C ILE A 21 37.50 -20.99 -12.69
N ASP A 22 37.07 -22.24 -12.82
CA ASP A 22 36.48 -22.75 -14.04
C ASP A 22 35.33 -21.82 -14.46
N VAL A 23 35.29 -21.47 -15.75
CA VAL A 23 34.29 -20.55 -16.32
C VAL A 23 32.87 -20.95 -15.89
N GLY A 24 32.60 -22.26 -15.82
CA GLY A 24 31.33 -22.81 -15.38
C GLY A 24 30.92 -22.51 -13.92
N THR A 25 31.85 -22.32 -12.97
CA THR A 25 31.47 -22.00 -11.57
C THR A 25 31.06 -20.53 -11.41
N LYS A 26 31.65 -19.62 -12.21
CA LYS A 26 31.22 -18.22 -12.28
C LYS A 26 29.82 -18.10 -12.90
N ASP A 27 29.54 -18.89 -13.93
CA ASP A 27 28.24 -18.91 -14.61
C ASP A 27 27.11 -19.45 -13.70
N VAL A 28 27.40 -20.46 -12.88
CA VAL A 28 26.44 -20.99 -11.89
C VAL A 28 26.16 -19.98 -10.77
N CYS A 29 27.18 -19.29 -10.26
CA CYS A 29 26.99 -18.26 -9.24
C CYS A 29 26.25 -17.03 -9.78
N LEU A 30 26.57 -16.62 -11.01
CA LEU A 30 25.89 -15.53 -11.73
C LEU A 30 24.42 -15.87 -12.00
N SER A 31 24.11 -17.09 -12.44
CA SER A 31 22.73 -17.52 -12.68
C SER A 31 21.90 -17.57 -11.39
N ALA A 32 22.47 -18.03 -10.27
CA ALA A 32 21.81 -18.00 -8.96
C ALA A 32 21.53 -16.57 -8.48
N LEU A 33 22.46 -15.64 -8.69
CA LEU A 33 22.27 -14.22 -8.38
C LEU A 33 21.14 -13.61 -9.25
N LEU A 34 21.16 -13.88 -10.56
CA LEU A 34 20.13 -13.40 -11.49
C LEU A 34 18.74 -13.99 -11.21
N ALA A 35 18.66 -15.25 -10.75
CA ALA A 35 17.40 -15.86 -10.33
C ALA A 35 16.85 -15.20 -9.06
N ARG A 36 17.72 -14.87 -8.10
CA ARG A 36 17.33 -14.15 -6.88
C ARG A 36 16.87 -12.72 -7.17
N GLU A 37 17.56 -12.00 -8.04
CA GLU A 37 17.15 -10.64 -8.42
C GLU A 37 15.81 -10.65 -9.19
N ARG A 38 15.58 -11.65 -10.07
CA ARG A 38 14.26 -11.83 -10.71
C ARG A 38 13.16 -12.12 -9.70
N ALA A 39 13.39 -13.05 -8.76
CA ALA A 39 12.42 -13.34 -7.72
C ALA A 39 12.10 -12.11 -6.85
N ARG A 40 13.09 -11.23 -6.58
CA ARG A 40 12.87 -9.96 -5.88
C ARG A 40 12.01 -9.00 -6.71
N ALA A 41 12.32 -8.84 -8.00
CA ALA A 41 11.55 -7.95 -8.87
C ALA A 41 10.09 -8.42 -9.00
N GLU A 42 9.89 -9.73 -9.21
CA GLU A 42 8.55 -10.34 -9.23
C GLU A 42 7.81 -10.11 -7.91
N PHE A 43 8.47 -10.28 -6.77
CA PHE A 43 7.88 -10.04 -5.45
C PHE A 43 7.42 -8.58 -5.28
N GLN A 44 8.23 -7.61 -5.72
CA GLN A 44 7.85 -6.19 -5.66
C GLN A 44 6.65 -5.86 -6.57
N ASP A 45 6.58 -6.48 -7.74
CA ASP A 45 5.43 -6.30 -8.64
C ASP A 45 4.16 -6.96 -8.06
N TRP A 46 4.29 -8.06 -7.34
CA TRP A 46 3.18 -8.68 -6.61
C TRP A 46 2.67 -7.80 -5.48
N GLU A 47 3.56 -7.21 -4.69
CA GLU A 47 3.21 -6.32 -3.58
C GLU A 47 2.39 -5.11 -4.06
N LYS A 48 2.81 -4.46 -5.15
CA LYS A 48 2.04 -3.36 -5.76
C LYS A 48 0.66 -3.78 -6.27
N LYS A 49 0.58 -4.95 -6.91
CA LYS A 49 -0.70 -5.49 -7.40
C LYS A 49 -1.64 -5.86 -6.26
N GLU A 50 -1.09 -6.32 -5.14
CA GLU A 50 -1.85 -6.62 -3.92
C GLU A 50 -2.45 -5.34 -3.33
N GLU A 51 -1.66 -4.26 -3.23
CA GLU A 51 -2.16 -2.95 -2.78
C GLU A 51 -3.28 -2.42 -3.69
N GLU A 52 -3.08 -2.46 -5.01
CA GLU A 52 -4.10 -2.04 -6.00
C GLU A 52 -5.37 -2.89 -5.89
N PHE A 53 -5.23 -4.20 -5.75
CA PHE A 53 -6.37 -5.10 -5.55
C PHE A 53 -7.13 -4.79 -4.26
N HIS A 54 -6.43 -4.54 -3.14
CA HIS A 54 -7.06 -4.15 -1.89
C HIS A 54 -7.84 -2.84 -2.01
N PHE A 55 -7.29 -1.88 -2.75
CA PHE A 55 -7.94 -0.62 -3.01
C PHE A 55 -9.18 -0.75 -3.89
N ASP A 56 -9.12 -1.52 -4.97
CA ASP A 56 -10.30 -1.80 -5.81
C ASP A 56 -11.38 -2.56 -5.05
N GLN A 57 -10.99 -3.53 -4.22
CA GLN A 57 -11.91 -4.20 -3.29
C GLN A 57 -12.56 -3.19 -2.33
N SER A 58 -11.83 -2.19 -1.86
CA SER A 58 -12.38 -1.15 -0.97
C SER A 58 -13.49 -0.34 -1.66
N LYS A 59 -13.31 0.03 -2.95
CA LYS A 59 -14.29 0.74 -3.77
C LYS A 59 -15.55 -0.09 -3.99
N VAL A 60 -15.39 -1.36 -4.41
CA VAL A 60 -16.52 -2.27 -4.62
C VAL A 60 -17.32 -2.46 -3.32
N ARG A 61 -16.62 -2.61 -2.18
CA ARG A 61 -17.28 -2.71 -0.87
C ARG A 61 -18.00 -1.42 -0.48
N SER A 62 -17.44 -0.26 -0.83
CA SER A 62 -18.07 1.05 -0.63
C SER A 62 -19.38 1.15 -1.40
N GLU A 63 -19.39 0.78 -2.68
CA GLU A 63 -20.60 0.77 -3.52
C GLU A 63 -21.71 -0.13 -2.95
N ILE A 64 -21.35 -1.31 -2.41
CA ILE A 64 -22.32 -2.20 -1.76
C ILE A 64 -22.90 -1.56 -0.49
N ARG A 65 -22.07 -0.94 0.35
CA ARG A 65 -22.54 -0.26 1.59
C ARG A 65 -23.50 0.87 1.31
N LEU A 66 -23.20 1.66 0.28
CA LEU A 66 -24.04 2.77 -0.17
C LEU A 66 -25.42 2.25 -0.59
N ARG A 67 -25.47 1.15 -1.36
CA ARG A 67 -26.72 0.48 -1.77
C ARG A 67 -27.52 -0.11 -0.61
N GLU A 68 -26.83 -0.62 0.41
CA GLU A 68 -27.45 -1.22 1.60
C GLU A 68 -27.81 -0.20 2.70
N GLY A 69 -27.45 1.07 2.55
CA GLY A 69 -27.67 2.11 3.56
C GLY A 69 -26.77 1.98 4.80
N ARG A 70 -25.66 1.24 4.71
CA ARG A 70 -24.69 1.03 5.81
C ARG A 70 -23.43 1.87 5.61
N ILE A 71 -23.66 3.17 5.47
CA ILE A 71 -22.68 4.13 5.00
C ILE A 71 -21.58 4.31 6.06
N LYS A 72 -20.32 4.22 5.63
CA LYS A 72 -19.16 4.64 6.42
C LYS A 72 -18.73 6.07 6.06
N PRO A 73 -18.03 6.77 6.96
CA PRO A 73 -17.52 8.12 6.69
C PRO A 73 -16.72 8.25 5.39
N ILE A 74 -15.85 7.26 5.10
CA ILE A 74 -15.07 7.24 3.86
C ILE A 74 -15.94 7.19 2.60
N ASP A 75 -17.08 6.50 2.66
CA ASP A 75 -17.96 6.34 1.51
C ASP A 75 -18.58 7.70 1.12
N VAL A 76 -18.93 8.53 2.12
CA VAL A 76 -19.42 9.91 1.90
C VAL A 76 -18.32 10.79 1.29
N LEU A 77 -17.09 10.72 1.84
CA LEU A 77 -15.96 11.49 1.34
C LEU A 77 -15.60 11.13 -0.10
N SER A 78 -15.62 9.85 -0.45
CA SER A 78 -15.36 9.38 -1.82
C SER A 78 -16.47 9.78 -2.79
N LYS A 79 -17.73 9.86 -2.34
CA LYS A 79 -18.85 10.32 -3.18
C LYS A 79 -18.74 11.80 -3.55
N HIS A 80 -18.23 12.66 -2.66
CA HIS A 80 -17.98 14.08 -2.99
C HIS A 80 -17.04 14.27 -4.18
N LEU A 81 -16.13 13.32 -4.41
CA LEU A 81 -15.21 13.33 -5.53
C LEU A 81 -15.85 12.85 -6.83
N SER A 82 -16.69 11.80 -6.77
CA SER A 82 -17.29 11.22 -7.97
C SER A 82 -18.40 12.08 -8.57
N GLY A 83 -19.02 12.96 -7.77
CA GLY A 83 -20.06 13.89 -8.23
C GLY A 83 -21.31 13.22 -8.81
N SER A 84 -21.46 11.90 -8.65
CA SER A 84 -22.58 11.14 -9.20
C SER A 84 -23.78 11.15 -8.25
N ASP A 85 -24.92 11.58 -8.76
CA ASP A 85 -26.22 11.64 -8.07
C ASP A 85 -26.95 10.28 -8.02
N ASP A 86 -26.28 9.19 -8.42
CA ASP A 86 -26.88 7.84 -8.56
C ASP A 86 -27.37 7.21 -7.24
N PHE A 87 -27.05 7.83 -6.09
CA PHE A 87 -27.53 7.40 -4.78
C PHE A 87 -28.17 8.59 -4.05
N GLU A 88 -29.40 8.44 -3.56
CA GLU A 88 -30.16 9.42 -2.73
C GLU A 88 -29.57 9.57 -1.31
N ILE A 89 -28.26 9.73 -1.20
CA ILE A 89 -27.64 10.11 0.07
C ILE A 89 -27.61 11.62 0.06
N GLU A 90 -28.46 12.23 0.89
CA GLU A 90 -28.36 13.64 1.24
C GLU A 90 -26.92 13.90 1.68
N ILE A 91 -26.21 14.70 0.90
CA ILE A 91 -24.88 15.16 1.25
C ILE A 91 -25.05 16.12 2.42
N ASP A 92 -25.01 15.57 3.63
CA ASP A 92 -24.91 16.37 4.85
C ASP A 92 -23.63 17.20 4.80
N GLU A 93 -23.65 18.38 5.44
CA GLU A 93 -22.53 19.32 5.41
C GLU A 93 -21.18 18.62 5.70
N PRO A 94 -20.09 18.89 4.96
CA PRO A 94 -18.89 18.04 4.95
C PRO A 94 -18.26 17.77 6.33
N TYR A 95 -18.45 18.65 7.30
CA TYR A 95 -17.96 18.48 8.67
C TYR A 95 -18.78 17.46 9.49
N MET A 96 -20.02 17.18 9.10
CA MET A 96 -20.92 16.23 9.77
C MET A 96 -20.38 14.79 9.70
N VAL A 97 -19.58 14.48 8.68
CA VAL A 97 -18.89 13.18 8.54
C VAL A 97 -18.01 12.85 9.74
N PHE A 98 -17.45 13.87 10.40
CA PHE A 98 -16.58 13.71 11.57
C PHE A 98 -17.36 13.75 12.89
N MET A 99 -18.62 14.21 12.88
CA MET A 99 -19.43 14.36 14.08
C MET A 99 -19.98 13.01 14.53
N GLY A 100 -19.73 12.65 15.79
CA GLY A 100 -20.26 11.42 16.40
C GLY A 100 -19.40 10.18 16.18
N LEU A 101 -18.25 10.30 15.51
CA LEU A 101 -17.26 9.22 15.42
C LEU A 101 -16.50 9.05 16.74
N THR A 102 -16.31 7.80 17.15
CA THR A 102 -15.41 7.45 18.25
C THR A 102 -13.95 7.62 17.83
N VAL A 103 -13.03 7.71 18.80
CA VAL A 103 -11.58 7.80 18.53
C VAL A 103 -11.12 6.67 17.60
N LYS A 104 -11.61 5.45 17.83
CA LYS A 104 -11.26 4.28 17.01
C LYS A 104 -11.74 4.45 15.56
N GLU A 105 -12.98 4.89 15.36
CA GLU A 105 -13.51 5.13 14.01
C GLU A 105 -12.78 6.27 13.30
N MET A 106 -12.30 7.26 14.07
CA MET A 106 -11.51 8.37 13.57
C MET A 106 -10.10 7.91 13.12
N GLU A 107 -9.48 6.97 13.85
CA GLU A 107 -8.24 6.32 13.42
C GLU A 107 -8.44 5.44 12.18
N GLU A 108 -9.51 4.64 12.14
CA GLU A 108 -9.88 3.84 10.96
C GLU A 108 -10.09 4.75 9.73
N LEU A 109 -10.80 5.87 9.90
CA LEU A 109 -11.02 6.84 8.82
C LEU A 109 -9.73 7.48 8.33
N ARG A 110 -8.81 7.84 9.23
CA ARG A 110 -7.49 8.37 8.84
C ARG A 110 -6.72 7.36 7.98
N ASP A 111 -6.73 6.09 8.37
CA ASP A 111 -6.02 5.04 7.65
C ASP A 111 -6.68 4.77 6.28
N ASP A 112 -8.01 4.82 6.19
CA ASP A 112 -8.77 4.75 4.94
C ASP A 112 -8.44 5.93 4.00
N ILE A 113 -8.36 7.16 4.54
CA ILE A 113 -7.96 8.37 3.79
C ILE A 113 -6.52 8.25 3.28
N LYS A 114 -5.61 7.74 4.12
CA LYS A 114 -4.21 7.53 3.72
C LYS A 114 -4.09 6.55 2.55
N MET A 115 -4.82 5.44 2.60
CA MET A 115 -4.88 4.48 1.49
C MET A 115 -5.37 5.14 0.20
N HIS A 116 -6.39 6.00 0.27
CA HIS A 116 -6.87 6.75 -0.89
C HIS A 116 -5.83 7.77 -1.39
N LEU A 117 -5.12 8.47 -0.50
CA LEU A 117 -4.07 9.40 -0.92
C LEU A 117 -2.91 8.71 -1.66
N ASP A 118 -2.56 7.49 -1.23
CA ASP A 118 -1.46 6.74 -1.82
C ASP A 118 -1.82 6.22 -3.23
N LEU A 119 -3.07 5.79 -3.43
CA LEU A 119 -3.52 5.04 -4.61
C LEU A 119 -4.49 5.79 -5.55
N ASP A 120 -5.25 6.78 -5.08
CA ASP A 120 -6.20 7.58 -5.87
C ASP A 120 -5.52 8.78 -6.55
N ARG A 121 -4.69 8.50 -7.55
CA ARG A 121 -3.95 9.51 -8.34
C ARG A 121 -4.56 9.77 -9.70
N ALA A 122 -5.86 9.51 -9.86
CA ALA A 122 -6.56 9.62 -11.14
C ALA A 122 -6.58 11.07 -11.68
N THR A 123 -6.76 12.05 -10.79
CA THR A 123 -6.75 13.48 -11.13
C THR A 123 -6.05 14.29 -10.05
N GLU A 124 -5.47 15.44 -10.43
CA GLU A 124 -4.83 16.35 -9.48
C GLU A 124 -5.81 16.89 -8.42
N THR A 125 -7.10 16.95 -8.74
CA THR A 125 -8.17 17.34 -7.82
C THR A 125 -8.41 16.29 -6.73
N HIS A 126 -8.40 14.99 -7.07
CA HIS A 126 -8.52 13.92 -6.08
C HIS A 126 -7.33 13.94 -5.11
N VAL A 127 -6.11 14.07 -5.65
CA VAL A 127 -4.90 14.13 -4.82
C VAL A 127 -4.98 15.29 -3.82
N LYS A 128 -5.26 16.51 -4.30
CA LYS A 128 -5.39 17.69 -3.43
C LYS A 128 -6.49 17.54 -2.39
N TYR A 129 -7.62 16.94 -2.76
CA TYR A 129 -8.71 16.69 -1.83
C TYR A 129 -8.29 15.76 -0.69
N TRP A 130 -7.67 14.63 -1.02
CA TRP A 130 -7.19 13.68 -0.02
C TRP A 130 -6.05 14.25 0.83
N GLU A 131 -5.15 15.05 0.26
CA GLU A 131 -4.08 15.75 1.00
C GLU A 131 -4.66 16.71 2.05
N VAL A 132 -5.65 17.52 1.65
CA VAL A 132 -6.32 18.45 2.56
C VAL A 132 -7.02 17.69 3.68
N LEU A 133 -7.77 16.62 3.36
CA LEU A 133 -8.43 15.80 4.36
C LEU A 133 -7.44 15.14 5.32
N PHE A 134 -6.34 14.59 4.81
CA PHE A 134 -5.32 13.96 5.64
C PHE A 134 -4.62 14.98 6.56
N SER A 135 -4.46 16.22 6.12
CA SER A 135 -3.82 17.27 6.92
C SER A 135 -4.58 17.58 8.22
N PHE A 136 -5.90 17.37 8.28
CA PHE A 136 -6.69 17.54 9.50
C PHE A 136 -6.32 16.54 10.62
N PHE A 137 -5.72 15.40 10.28
CA PHE A 137 -5.29 14.38 11.24
C PHE A 137 -3.83 14.55 11.70
N SER A 138 -3.13 15.56 11.19
CA SER A 138 -1.69 15.77 11.44
C SER A 138 -1.40 16.79 12.55
N PHE A 139 -2.42 17.25 13.27
CA PHE A 139 -2.33 18.27 14.33
C PHE A 139 -2.56 17.72 15.74
#